data_AF-A0A0G0VS80-F1
#
_entry.id   AF-A0A0G0VS80-F1
#
_cell.length_a   1.000
_cell.length_b   1.000
_cell.length_c   1.000
_cell.angle_alpha   90.00
_cell.angle_beta   90.00
_cell.angle_gamma   90.00
#
_symmetry.space_group_name_H-M   'P 1'
#
loop_
_entity.id
_entity.type
_entity.pdbx_description
1 polymer ?
#
loop_
_entity_poly.entity_id
_entity_poly.type
_entity_poly.pdbx_seq_one_letter_code
_entity_poly.pdbx_strand_id
1 'polypeptide(L)'
;MAERSAQFTVHSSQFTENEDVSRLHYKPVEWSIPEEFKGIMGYNPQHDIQDFLDLADLHGKIPPEEFTQRQIQTINRTKRQLAKALGERFKVRSSQVEYSIENGILKSPDYPEPVIERYEKGRKFLAQNGSMETKRESAEVKGIRQIQTIFFGEKIQDGDKIIIISPRGPEGTLYMDNLFYVYEQINGKITMTRYHSTHDYQRFFEATQTLDPAFDQPQPDELNAAYFLQKLIITNKPTDHILKIFALDLDTQLEKTNQEIIEACNPYFDYYIRILVEDPLNFEEIKKTINTIYNVADETKKRLDGRSRTSTAKVSNVPHFTTIEQTINFYGLQPVRSVSLGCPGGQKGFSLNQPSFLRNLSFSMRASSVIDFAPFALEDEDKSDFQCPGTKKDGSPCTYIVRYGSGIRKCPECGMDATCG
;
A
#
# COMPACT_ATOMS: atom_id res chain seq x y z
N MET A 1 15.21 -11.16 32.84
CA MET A 1 15.89 -10.07 32.11
C MET A 1 14.81 -9.19 31.54
N ALA A 2 14.75 -7.93 31.97
CA ALA A 2 13.65 -7.02 31.67
C ALA A 2 13.77 -6.46 30.25
N GLU A 3 12.86 -6.86 29.36
CA GLU A 3 12.72 -6.29 28.02
C GLU A 3 11.96 -4.97 28.11
N ARG A 4 12.63 -3.88 27.70
CA ARG A 4 12.03 -2.55 27.59
C ARG A 4 11.19 -2.51 26.32
N SER A 5 9.87 -2.40 26.47
CA SER A 5 8.97 -2.00 25.38
C SER A 5 9.35 -0.60 24.90
N ALA A 6 9.79 -0.45 23.65
CA ALA A 6 10.03 0.85 23.06
C ALA A 6 8.69 1.54 22.79
N GLN A 7 8.30 2.45 23.70
CA GLN A 7 7.18 3.37 23.47
C GLN A 7 7.62 4.43 22.45
N PHE A 8 6.90 4.53 21.34
CA PHE A 8 7.04 5.61 20.36
C PHE A 8 6.78 6.94 21.03
N THR A 9 7.84 7.67 21.39
CA THR A 9 7.75 9.06 21.84
C THR A 9 8.04 9.95 20.64
N VAL A 10 6.99 10.44 19.99
CA VAL A 10 7.11 11.44 18.92
C VAL A 10 7.44 12.79 19.58
N HIS A 11 8.66 13.30 19.36
CA HIS A 11 9.00 14.65 19.77
C HIS A 11 8.18 15.64 18.92
N SER A 12 7.25 16.34 19.55
CA SER A 12 6.50 17.44 18.94
C SER A 12 7.47 18.58 18.62
N SER A 13 7.77 18.80 17.33
CA SER A 13 8.37 20.06 16.90
C SER A 13 7.32 21.15 17.06
N GLN A 14 7.67 22.19 17.82
CA GLN A 14 6.82 23.33 18.11
C GLN A 14 6.58 24.13 16.81
N PHE A 15 5.37 24.07 16.27
CA PHE A 15 4.88 25.09 15.35
C PHE A 15 4.50 26.30 16.20
N THR A 16 5.24 27.39 16.04
CA THR A 16 4.98 28.65 16.73
C THR A 16 3.71 29.30 16.17
N GLU A 17 2.74 29.53 17.06
CA GLU A 17 1.61 30.43 16.83
C GLU A 17 2.14 31.82 16.46
N ASN A 18 1.99 32.23 15.21
CA ASN A 18 1.76 33.62 14.78
C ASN A 18 1.87 33.70 13.25
N GLU A 19 0.74 33.49 12.57
CA GLU A 19 0.43 34.21 11.33
C GLU A 19 -1.08 34.17 11.13
N ASP A 20 -1.66 35.35 10.90
CA ASP A 20 -3.10 35.61 10.79
C ASP A 20 -3.60 35.11 9.41
N VAL A 21 -4.07 33.85 9.36
CA VAL A 21 -4.53 33.17 8.12
C VAL A 21 -6.03 33.39 7.85
N SER A 22 -6.63 34.48 8.35
CA SER A 22 -8.09 34.68 8.33
C SER A 22 -8.73 34.97 6.95
N ARG A 23 -8.09 34.63 5.82
CA ARG A 23 -8.57 34.99 4.46
C ARG A 23 -8.34 33.94 3.36
N LEU A 24 -8.51 32.65 3.65
CA LEU A 24 -8.71 31.67 2.60
C LEU A 24 -10.15 31.13 2.68
N HIS A 25 -11.04 31.72 1.89
CA HIS A 25 -12.32 31.12 1.55
C HIS A 25 -12.05 29.87 0.71
N TYR A 26 -11.90 28.72 1.34
CA TYR A 26 -11.84 27.43 0.66
C TYR A 26 -13.22 27.11 0.09
N LYS A 27 -13.39 27.35 -1.22
CA LYS A 27 -14.47 26.70 -1.98
C LYS A 27 -14.07 25.25 -2.18
N PRO A 28 -15.02 24.28 -2.17
CA PRO A 28 -14.73 22.91 -2.57
C PRO A 28 -14.07 22.93 -3.94
N VAL A 29 -12.82 22.48 -4.01
CA VAL A 29 -12.09 22.44 -5.28
C VAL A 29 -12.50 21.16 -5.98
N GLU A 30 -13.25 21.30 -7.07
CA GLU A 30 -13.50 20.20 -7.98
C GLU A 30 -12.17 19.84 -8.64
N TRP A 31 -11.64 18.65 -8.33
CA TRP A 31 -10.38 18.16 -8.86
C TRP A 31 -10.58 16.81 -9.55
N SER A 32 -9.81 16.58 -10.61
CA SER A 32 -9.79 15.30 -11.31
C SER A 32 -8.58 14.49 -10.87
N ILE A 33 -8.80 13.20 -10.62
CA ILE A 33 -7.73 12.28 -10.25
C ILE A 33 -6.80 12.12 -11.47
N PRO A 34 -5.50 12.47 -11.35
CA PRO A 34 -4.53 12.22 -12.40
C PRO A 34 -4.52 10.75 -12.82
N GLU A 35 -4.37 10.46 -14.11
CA GLU A 35 -4.39 9.08 -14.62
C GLU A 35 -3.38 8.17 -13.91
N GLU A 36 -2.20 8.71 -13.58
CA GLU A 36 -1.14 8.00 -12.87
C GLU A 36 -1.50 7.62 -11.42
N PHE A 37 -2.52 8.24 -10.83
CA PHE A 37 -3.02 7.95 -9.48
C PHE A 37 -4.25 7.02 -9.49
N LYS A 38 -4.79 6.71 -10.68
CA LYS A 38 -5.93 5.79 -10.80
C LYS A 38 -5.48 4.34 -10.62
N GLY A 39 -6.42 3.51 -10.15
CA GLY A 39 -6.19 2.08 -9.97
C GLY A 39 -5.64 1.70 -8.59
N ILE A 40 -5.20 0.46 -8.48
CA ILE A 40 -4.82 -0.16 -7.21
C ILE A 40 -3.30 -0.04 -7.01
N MET A 41 -2.88 0.77 -6.04
CA MET A 41 -1.47 0.99 -5.69
C MET A 41 -1.21 0.59 -4.24
N GLY A 42 -0.01 0.10 -3.95
CA GLY A 42 0.39 -0.23 -2.57
C GLY A 42 0.38 0.99 -1.64
N TYR A 43 0.68 2.18 -2.17
CA TYR A 43 0.42 3.47 -1.54
C TYR A 43 -0.13 4.39 -2.62
N ASN A 44 -1.36 4.90 -2.44
CA ASN A 44 -2.00 5.78 -3.41
C ASN A 44 -2.11 7.22 -2.86
N PRO A 45 -1.34 8.19 -3.40
CA PRO A 45 -1.42 9.58 -2.96
C PRO A 45 -2.77 10.24 -3.20
N GLN A 46 -3.63 9.68 -4.06
CA GLN A 46 -4.99 10.16 -4.25
C GLN A 46 -5.76 10.25 -2.92
N HIS A 47 -5.56 9.27 -2.03
CA HIS A 47 -6.25 9.24 -0.75
C HIS A 47 -5.80 10.38 0.16
N ASP A 48 -4.49 10.66 0.24
CA ASP A 48 -4.01 11.79 1.02
C ASP A 48 -4.46 13.13 0.42
N ILE A 49 -4.38 13.29 -0.91
CA ILE A 49 -4.85 14.50 -1.58
C ILE A 49 -6.32 14.77 -1.22
N GLN A 50 -7.19 13.76 -1.32
CA GLN A 50 -8.59 13.90 -0.95
C GLN A 50 -8.75 14.25 0.54
N ASP A 51 -8.03 13.55 1.43
CA ASP A 51 -8.11 13.77 2.87
C ASP A 51 -7.69 15.19 3.28
N PHE A 52 -6.66 15.76 2.64
CA PHE A 52 -6.20 17.12 2.90
C PHE A 52 -7.11 18.18 2.26
N LEU A 53 -7.71 17.90 1.10
CA LEU A 53 -8.74 18.76 0.51
C LEU A 53 -10.00 18.79 1.37
N ASP A 54 -10.46 17.63 1.86
CA ASP A 54 -11.61 17.52 2.76
C ASP A 54 -11.34 18.25 4.08
N LEU A 55 -10.11 18.13 4.62
CA LEU A 55 -9.70 18.89 5.80
C LEU A 55 -9.72 20.39 5.53
N ALA A 56 -9.15 20.86 4.43
CA ALA A 56 -9.13 22.28 4.06
C ALA A 56 -10.54 22.86 3.90
N ASP A 57 -11.50 22.09 3.36
CA ASP A 57 -12.90 22.50 3.24
C ASP A 57 -13.58 22.71 4.61
N LEU A 58 -13.11 22.06 5.67
CA LEU A 58 -13.63 22.25 7.03
C LEU A 58 -13.08 23.51 7.71
N HIS A 59 -12.04 24.14 7.16
CA HIS A 59 -11.40 25.30 7.79
C HIS A 59 -12.39 26.48 7.92
N GLY A 60 -12.57 26.98 9.15
CA GLY A 60 -13.55 28.02 9.47
C GLY A 60 -15.01 27.56 9.50
N LYS A 61 -15.31 26.28 9.21
CA LYS A 61 -16.66 25.68 9.32
C LYS A 61 -16.88 24.91 10.62
N ILE A 62 -15.81 24.51 11.29
CA ILE A 62 -15.82 23.81 12.58
C ILE A 62 -15.03 24.61 13.63
N PRO A 63 -15.20 24.32 14.94
CA PRO A 63 -14.42 24.96 16.00
C PRO A 63 -12.90 24.84 15.76
N PRO A 64 -12.11 25.91 16.03
CA PRO A 64 -10.66 25.89 15.77
C PRO A 64 -9.91 24.73 16.44
N GLU A 65 -10.25 24.41 17.69
CA GLU A 65 -9.64 23.29 18.42
C GLU A 65 -9.91 21.94 17.74
N GLU A 66 -11.13 21.74 17.25
CA GLU A 66 -11.52 20.52 16.53
C GLU A 66 -10.78 20.44 15.19
N PHE A 67 -10.65 21.55 14.47
CA PHE A 67 -9.88 21.62 13.23
C PHE A 67 -8.42 21.23 13.45
N THR A 68 -7.77 21.82 14.46
CA THR A 68 -6.37 21.50 14.81
C THR A 68 -6.20 20.03 15.18
N GLN A 69 -7.13 19.45 15.95
CA GLN A 69 -7.10 18.02 16.27
C GLN A 69 -7.20 17.15 15.02
N ARG A 70 -8.14 17.44 14.11
CA ARG A 70 -8.29 16.71 12.84
C ARG A 70 -7.06 16.85 11.96
N GLN A 71 -6.45 18.04 11.91
CA GLN A 71 -5.20 18.26 11.18
C GLN A 71 -4.04 17.42 11.71
N ILE A 72 -3.83 17.41 13.04
CA ILE A 72 -2.81 16.58 13.68
C ILE A 72 -3.06 15.09 13.40
N GLN A 73 -4.33 14.64 13.46
CA GLN A 73 -4.69 13.26 13.14
C GLN A 73 -4.38 12.89 11.69
N THR A 74 -4.76 13.73 10.72
CA THR A 74 -4.49 13.52 9.29
C THR A 74 -2.99 13.47 9.01
N ILE A 75 -2.21 14.42 9.55
CA ILE A 75 -0.74 14.44 9.41
C ILE A 75 -0.12 13.14 9.94
N ASN A 76 -0.49 12.75 11.17
CA ASN A 76 0.05 11.57 11.81
C ASN A 76 -0.36 10.28 11.08
N ARG A 77 -1.58 10.23 10.55
CA ARG A 77 -2.04 9.12 9.70
C ARG A 77 -1.19 9.01 8.44
N THR A 78 -0.99 10.11 7.69
CA THR A 78 -0.20 10.07 6.46
C THR A 78 1.23 9.62 6.73
N LYS A 79 1.88 10.08 7.81
CA LYS A 79 3.20 9.56 8.24
C LYS A 79 3.17 8.05 8.48
N ARG A 80 2.16 7.54 9.20
CA ARG A 80 2.03 6.11 9.48
C ARG A 80 1.77 5.30 8.22
N GLN A 81 0.97 5.79 7.28
CA GLN A 81 0.72 5.10 6.01
C GLN A 81 1.98 5.04 5.14
N LEU A 82 2.78 6.11 5.09
CA LEU A 82 4.09 6.10 4.42
C LEU A 82 5.06 5.11 5.07
N ALA A 83 5.16 5.11 6.40
CA ALA A 83 5.99 4.17 7.14
C ALA A 83 5.54 2.71 6.92
N LYS A 84 4.22 2.46 6.93
CA LYS A 84 3.63 1.15 6.64
C LYS A 84 3.95 0.73 5.21
N ALA A 85 3.83 1.63 4.23
CA ALA A 85 4.18 1.36 2.85
C ALA A 85 5.66 0.94 2.72
N LEU A 86 6.59 1.62 3.40
CA LEU A 86 7.99 1.18 3.43
C LEU A 86 8.17 -0.18 4.11
N GLY A 87 7.47 -0.43 5.22
CA GLY A 87 7.48 -1.74 5.89
C GLY A 87 7.03 -2.86 4.96
N GLU A 88 5.98 -2.64 4.18
CA GLU A 88 5.52 -3.58 3.17
C GLU A 88 6.54 -3.73 2.04
N ARG A 89 7.09 -2.62 1.53
CA ARG A 89 8.13 -2.60 0.49
C ARG A 89 9.27 -3.57 0.75
N PHE A 90 9.69 -3.67 2.01
CA PHE A 90 10.81 -4.49 2.45
C PHE A 90 10.40 -5.76 3.20
N LYS A 91 9.11 -6.11 3.19
CA LYS A 91 8.56 -7.29 3.88
C LYS A 91 9.02 -7.35 5.33
N VAL A 92 8.67 -6.33 6.11
CA VAL A 92 8.99 -6.28 7.54
C VAL A 92 8.33 -7.48 8.24
N ARG A 93 9.12 -8.18 9.05
CA ARG A 93 8.75 -9.43 9.73
C ARG A 93 7.45 -9.32 10.51
N SER A 94 7.30 -8.21 11.21
CA SER A 94 6.14 -7.88 12.00
C SER A 94 5.77 -6.42 11.83
N SER A 95 4.47 -6.15 11.80
CA SER A 95 3.94 -4.78 11.86
C SER A 95 2.74 -4.72 12.79
N GLN A 96 2.68 -3.71 13.65
CA GLN A 96 1.65 -3.57 14.67
C GLN A 96 0.69 -2.43 14.36
N VAL A 97 -0.58 -2.63 14.70
CA VAL A 97 -1.62 -1.61 14.70
C VAL A 97 -2.41 -1.73 16.00
N GLU A 98 -2.70 -0.60 16.60
CA GLU A 98 -3.45 -0.51 17.84
C GLU A 98 -4.89 -0.08 17.57
N TYR A 99 -5.83 -0.74 18.24
CA TYR A 99 -7.26 -0.46 18.17
C TYR A 99 -7.83 -0.26 19.57
N SER A 100 -8.93 0.48 19.63
CA SER A 100 -9.79 0.58 20.82
C SER A 100 -11.17 0.01 20.51
N ILE A 101 -11.91 -0.38 21.55
CA ILE A 101 -13.34 -0.65 21.45
C ILE A 101 -14.09 0.38 22.26
N GLU A 102 -14.97 1.10 21.59
CA GLU A 102 -15.82 2.12 22.18
C GLU A 102 -17.27 1.80 21.86
N ASN A 103 -18.11 1.55 22.87
CA ASN A 103 -19.52 1.19 22.70
C ASN A 103 -19.74 0.00 21.73
N GLY A 104 -18.84 -1.00 21.79
CA GLY A 104 -18.89 -2.18 20.92
C GLY A 104 -18.46 -1.95 19.48
N ILE A 105 -17.84 -0.80 19.19
CA ILE A 105 -17.32 -0.44 17.87
C ILE A 105 -15.81 -0.45 17.94
N LEU A 106 -15.18 -1.22 17.05
CA LEU A 106 -13.73 -1.24 16.88
C LEU A 106 -13.30 0.05 16.16
N LYS A 107 -12.41 0.81 16.80
CA LYS A 107 -11.88 2.07 16.32
C LYS A 107 -10.37 2.01 16.16
N SER A 108 -9.87 2.76 15.19
CA SER A 108 -8.45 3.00 14.98
C SER A 108 -8.15 4.43 15.40
N PRO A 109 -7.00 4.72 16.03
CA PRO A 109 -6.57 6.09 16.30
C PRO A 109 -6.32 6.92 15.02
N ASP A 110 -6.26 6.26 13.86
CA ASP A 110 -5.95 6.89 12.57
C ASP A 110 -7.20 7.44 11.85
N TYR A 111 -8.38 6.96 12.23
CA TYR A 111 -9.61 7.21 11.50
C TYR A 111 -10.75 7.58 12.45
N PRO A 112 -11.52 8.65 12.15
CA PRO A 112 -12.71 8.98 12.92
C PRO A 112 -13.83 7.96 12.71
N GLU A 113 -13.90 7.33 11.53
CA GLU A 113 -14.89 6.30 11.25
C GLU A 113 -14.54 4.93 11.88
N PRO A 114 -15.55 4.06 12.12
CA PRO A 114 -15.34 2.69 12.54
C PRO A 114 -14.41 1.90 11.62
N VAL A 115 -13.63 0.97 12.18
CA VAL A 115 -12.70 0.13 11.41
C VAL A 115 -13.42 -0.65 10.31
N ILE A 116 -14.59 -1.23 10.60
CA ILE A 116 -15.38 -2.00 9.61
C ILE A 116 -15.71 -1.14 8.38
N GLU A 117 -16.05 0.14 8.56
CA GLU A 117 -16.39 1.03 7.45
C GLU A 117 -15.17 1.28 6.54
N ARG A 118 -13.96 1.36 7.09
CA ARG A 118 -12.72 1.46 6.30
C ARG A 118 -12.50 0.23 5.43
N TYR A 119 -12.67 -0.97 6.00
CA TYR A 119 -12.56 -2.21 5.24
C TYR A 119 -13.62 -2.30 4.13
N GLU A 120 -14.84 -1.81 4.38
CA GLU A 120 -15.87 -1.74 3.34
C GLU A 120 -15.56 -0.74 2.23
N LYS A 121 -15.04 0.45 2.58
CA LYS A 121 -14.56 1.43 1.60
C LYS A 121 -13.44 0.84 0.73
N GLY A 122 -12.46 0.18 1.36
CA GLY A 122 -11.36 -0.50 0.67
C GLY A 122 -11.86 -1.58 -0.30
N ARG A 123 -12.75 -2.47 0.15
CA ARG A 123 -13.39 -3.48 -0.71
C ARG A 123 -14.12 -2.86 -1.90
N LYS A 124 -14.91 -1.81 -1.69
CA LYS A 124 -15.64 -1.13 -2.78
C LYS A 124 -14.66 -0.53 -3.78
N PHE A 125 -13.62 0.13 -3.30
CA PHE A 125 -12.56 0.70 -4.13
C PHE A 125 -11.88 -0.37 -4.98
N LEU A 126 -11.46 -1.49 -4.38
CA LEU A 126 -10.81 -2.59 -5.09
C LEU A 126 -11.71 -3.19 -6.18
N ALA A 127 -12.98 -3.43 -5.86
CA ALA A 127 -13.95 -3.94 -6.83
C ALA A 127 -14.18 -2.97 -8.01
N GLN A 128 -14.26 -1.66 -7.72
CA GLN A 128 -14.42 -0.63 -8.76
C GLN A 128 -13.18 -0.46 -9.65
N ASN A 129 -12.00 -0.81 -9.12
CA ASN A 129 -10.73 -0.71 -9.82
C ASN A 129 -10.22 -2.07 -10.34
N GLY A 130 -11.13 -3.04 -10.51
CA GLY A 130 -10.85 -4.27 -11.26
C GLY A 130 -10.21 -5.42 -10.48
N SER A 131 -10.26 -5.42 -9.14
CA SER A 131 -9.73 -6.55 -8.36
C SER A 131 -10.42 -7.87 -8.72
N MET A 132 -9.61 -8.92 -8.89
CA MET A 132 -10.07 -10.28 -9.18
C MET A 132 -10.40 -11.09 -7.91
N GLU A 133 -10.05 -10.60 -6.72
CA GLU A 133 -10.19 -11.33 -5.45
C GLU A 133 -11.36 -10.83 -4.58
N THR A 134 -12.47 -10.41 -5.20
CA THR A 134 -13.65 -9.85 -4.48
C THR A 134 -14.24 -10.75 -3.39
N LYS A 135 -14.14 -12.08 -3.55
CA LYS A 135 -14.55 -13.05 -2.52
C LYS A 135 -13.64 -12.98 -1.28
N ARG A 136 -12.33 -12.90 -1.47
CA ARG A 136 -11.32 -12.72 -0.40
C ARG A 136 -11.57 -11.41 0.34
N GLU A 137 -11.73 -10.32 -0.39
CA GLU A 137 -11.98 -8.98 0.19
C GLU A 137 -13.30 -8.94 0.99
N SER A 138 -14.34 -9.62 0.49
CA SER A 138 -15.60 -9.75 1.24
C SER A 138 -15.45 -10.61 2.49
N ALA A 139 -14.60 -11.65 2.45
CA ALA A 139 -14.28 -12.47 3.62
C ALA A 139 -13.48 -11.67 4.66
N GLU A 140 -12.56 -10.80 4.25
CA GLU A 140 -11.82 -9.91 5.15
C GLU A 140 -12.76 -8.99 5.95
N VAL A 141 -13.72 -8.34 5.28
CA VAL A 141 -14.75 -7.53 5.97
C VAL A 141 -15.53 -8.37 6.98
N LYS A 142 -15.90 -9.61 6.63
CA LYS A 142 -16.60 -10.52 7.55
C LYS A 142 -15.74 -10.90 8.75
N GLY A 143 -14.47 -11.21 8.54
CA GLY A 143 -13.51 -11.54 9.61
C GLY A 143 -13.36 -10.39 10.61
N ILE A 144 -13.22 -9.15 10.13
CA ILE A 144 -13.15 -7.96 11.00
C ILE A 144 -14.45 -7.76 11.80
N ARG A 145 -15.62 -7.97 11.17
CA ARG A 145 -16.92 -7.92 11.87
C ARG A 145 -17.00 -8.97 12.99
N GLN A 146 -16.50 -10.17 12.75
CA GLN A 146 -16.44 -11.23 13.76
C GLN A 146 -15.48 -10.87 14.90
N ILE A 147 -14.30 -10.31 14.60
CA ILE A 147 -13.36 -9.83 15.63
C ILE A 147 -14.06 -8.83 16.56
N GLN A 148 -14.71 -7.80 16.02
CA GLN A 148 -15.42 -6.81 16.83
C GLN A 148 -16.49 -7.48 17.70
N THR A 149 -17.23 -8.44 17.16
CA THR A 149 -18.25 -9.18 17.90
C THR A 149 -17.65 -10.00 19.04
N ILE A 150 -16.51 -10.64 18.84
CA ILE A 150 -15.84 -11.47 19.86
C ILE A 150 -15.32 -10.61 21.00
N PHE A 151 -14.62 -9.51 20.69
CA PHE A 151 -14.10 -8.61 21.70
C PHE A 151 -15.22 -7.87 22.46
N PHE A 152 -16.31 -7.49 21.80
CA PHE A 152 -17.44 -6.85 22.47
C PHE A 152 -18.28 -7.81 23.32
N GLY A 153 -18.48 -9.05 22.85
CA GLY A 153 -19.35 -10.03 23.50
C GLY A 153 -18.75 -10.75 24.71
N GLU A 154 -17.64 -10.26 25.27
CA GLU A 154 -16.88 -10.86 26.39
C GLU A 154 -16.49 -12.34 26.18
N LYS A 155 -16.38 -12.78 24.91
CA LYS A 155 -15.98 -14.16 24.59
C LYS A 155 -14.47 -14.41 24.70
N ILE A 156 -13.72 -13.40 25.14
CA ILE A 156 -12.27 -13.40 25.16
C ILE A 156 -11.77 -12.83 26.49
N GLN A 157 -10.86 -13.54 27.14
CA GLN A 157 -10.24 -13.13 28.40
C GLN A 157 -8.90 -12.44 28.14
N ASP A 158 -8.39 -11.69 29.11
CA ASP A 158 -7.05 -11.10 29.00
C ASP A 158 -5.99 -12.20 28.73
N GLY A 159 -5.20 -12.00 27.68
CA GLY A 159 -4.18 -12.95 27.21
C GLY A 159 -4.65 -13.94 26.14
N ASP A 160 -5.96 -14.10 25.93
CA ASP A 160 -6.47 -14.78 24.75
C ASP A 160 -6.14 -13.97 23.48
N LYS A 161 -5.95 -14.70 22.39
CA LYS A 161 -5.54 -14.18 21.09
C LYS A 161 -6.53 -14.64 20.03
N ILE A 162 -6.89 -13.73 19.13
CA ILE A 162 -7.63 -14.05 17.92
C ILE A 162 -6.63 -14.08 16.77
N ILE A 163 -6.63 -15.15 15.99
CA ILE A 163 -5.74 -15.31 14.83
C ILE A 163 -6.58 -15.29 13.56
N ILE A 164 -6.14 -14.48 12.61
CA ILE A 164 -6.62 -14.47 11.22
C ILE A 164 -5.50 -14.90 10.31
N ILE A 165 -5.79 -15.79 9.37
CA ILE A 165 -4.85 -16.19 8.33
C ILE A 165 -5.26 -15.52 7.02
N SER A 166 -4.30 -14.88 6.36
CA SER A 166 -4.48 -14.21 5.07
C SER A 166 -3.38 -14.70 4.14
N PRO A 167 -3.57 -15.90 3.58
CA PRO A 167 -2.57 -16.49 2.71
C PRO A 167 -2.55 -15.75 1.37
N ARG A 168 -1.51 -15.95 0.56
CA ARG A 168 -1.41 -15.31 -0.77
C ARG A 168 -2.57 -15.73 -1.67
N GLY A 169 -2.97 -14.86 -2.59
CA GLY A 169 -3.93 -15.18 -3.63
C GLY A 169 -3.35 -16.08 -4.72
N PRO A 170 -4.19 -16.51 -5.69
CA PRO A 170 -3.72 -17.16 -6.91
C PRO A 170 -2.66 -16.34 -7.67
N GLU A 171 -1.92 -17.00 -8.56
CA GLU A 171 -1.01 -16.31 -9.47
C GLU A 171 -1.75 -15.25 -10.31
N GLY A 172 -1.13 -14.09 -10.53
CA GLY A 172 -1.75 -12.96 -11.23
C GLY A 172 -2.61 -12.04 -10.36
N THR A 173 -2.78 -12.36 -9.06
CA THR A 173 -3.53 -11.50 -8.13
C THR A 173 -2.64 -10.47 -7.44
N LEU A 174 -3.29 -9.56 -6.70
CA LEU A 174 -2.64 -8.46 -6.00
C LEU A 174 -2.07 -8.86 -4.63
N TYR A 175 -2.34 -10.07 -4.15
CA TYR A 175 -2.02 -10.52 -2.81
C TYR A 175 -0.91 -11.57 -2.85
N MET A 176 0.35 -11.13 -2.81
CA MET A 176 1.48 -12.02 -3.14
C MET A 176 2.14 -12.69 -1.94
N ASP A 177 1.78 -12.31 -0.72
CA ASP A 177 2.41 -12.79 0.51
C ASP A 177 1.48 -13.67 1.34
N ASN A 178 2.08 -14.63 2.05
CA ASN A 178 1.41 -15.44 3.06
C ASN A 178 1.52 -14.75 4.42
N LEU A 179 0.40 -14.35 4.98
CA LEU A 179 0.34 -13.55 6.21
C LEU A 179 -0.57 -14.23 7.24
N PHE A 180 -0.30 -13.94 8.51
CA PHE A 180 -1.27 -14.14 9.58
C PHE A 180 -1.22 -12.97 10.55
N TYR A 181 -2.35 -12.72 11.19
CA TYR A 181 -2.56 -11.61 12.11
C TYR A 181 -2.92 -12.18 13.47
N VAL A 182 -2.30 -11.64 14.51
CA VAL A 182 -2.59 -11.97 15.90
C VAL A 182 -3.16 -10.72 16.55
N TYR A 183 -4.39 -10.79 17.01
CA TYR A 183 -5.05 -9.76 17.81
C TYR A 183 -4.99 -10.18 19.26
N GLU A 184 -4.50 -9.30 20.13
CA GLU A 184 -4.41 -9.52 21.56
C GLU A 184 -4.99 -8.31 22.29
N GLN A 185 -5.82 -8.56 23.31
CA GLN A 185 -6.33 -7.52 24.19
C GLN A 185 -5.56 -7.53 25.51
N ILE A 186 -5.04 -6.38 25.88
CA ILE A 186 -4.37 -6.14 27.17
C ILE A 186 -4.86 -4.80 27.71
N ASN A 187 -5.42 -4.78 28.92
CA ASN A 187 -5.91 -3.55 29.58
C ASN A 187 -6.89 -2.73 28.71
N GLY A 188 -7.79 -3.39 27.97
CA GLY A 188 -8.78 -2.73 27.10
C GLY A 188 -8.23 -2.16 25.79
N LYS A 189 -6.93 -2.33 25.53
CA LYS A 189 -6.28 -1.98 24.26
C LYS A 189 -6.09 -3.24 23.43
N ILE A 190 -6.43 -3.16 22.14
CA ILE A 190 -6.26 -4.29 21.22
C ILE A 190 -5.06 -4.00 20.34
N THR A 191 -4.07 -4.88 20.36
CA THR A 191 -2.93 -4.82 19.45
C THR A 191 -3.07 -5.93 18.41
N MET A 192 -3.11 -5.53 17.14
CA MET A 192 -2.97 -6.45 16.02
C MET A 192 -1.51 -6.47 15.57
N THR A 193 -0.92 -7.65 15.48
CA THR A 193 0.39 -7.84 14.86
C THR A 193 0.25 -8.72 13.63
N ARG A 194 0.65 -8.19 12.47
CA ARG A 194 0.80 -8.96 11.22
C ARG A 194 2.17 -9.62 11.20
N TYR A 195 2.23 -10.87 10.76
CA TYR A 195 3.46 -11.62 10.53
C TYR A 195 3.47 -12.23 9.13
N HIS A 196 4.67 -12.40 8.56
CA HIS A 196 4.88 -13.19 7.35
C HIS A 196 5.09 -14.67 7.70
N SER A 197 4.60 -15.55 6.85
CA SER A 197 4.70 -17.01 7.01
C SER A 197 5.23 -17.66 5.73
N THR A 198 5.94 -18.77 5.90
CA THR A 198 6.34 -19.62 4.77
C THR A 198 5.28 -20.65 4.37
N HIS A 199 4.19 -20.77 5.14
CA HIS A 199 3.13 -21.74 4.89
C HIS A 199 2.32 -21.42 3.64
N ASP A 200 1.95 -22.47 2.92
CA ASP A 200 0.90 -22.45 1.89
C ASP A 200 -0.47 -22.78 2.50
N TYR A 201 -1.51 -22.87 1.68
CA TYR A 201 -2.87 -23.16 2.14
C TYR A 201 -2.96 -24.47 2.94
N GLN A 202 -2.29 -25.53 2.50
CA GLN A 202 -2.38 -26.83 3.17
C GLN A 202 -1.67 -26.80 4.52
N ARG A 203 -0.47 -26.21 4.58
CA ARG A 203 0.28 -26.05 5.83
C ARG A 203 -0.41 -25.10 6.80
N PHE A 204 -1.05 -24.04 6.32
CA PHE A 204 -1.90 -23.20 7.17
C PHE A 204 -3.03 -24.01 7.78
N PHE A 205 -3.71 -24.85 7.00
CA PHE A 205 -4.78 -25.70 7.52
C PHE A 205 -4.27 -26.67 8.59
N GLU A 206 -3.16 -27.38 8.36
CA GLU A 206 -2.54 -28.24 9.37
C GLU A 206 -2.16 -27.48 10.66
N ALA A 207 -1.64 -26.26 10.50
CA ALA A 207 -1.33 -25.36 11.61
C ALA A 207 -2.60 -24.94 12.38
N THR A 208 -3.72 -24.69 11.68
CA THR A 208 -5.01 -24.40 12.33
C THR A 208 -5.50 -25.56 13.18
N GLN A 209 -5.43 -26.79 12.66
CA GLN A 209 -5.84 -28.01 13.38
C GLN A 209 -4.96 -28.30 14.60
N THR A 210 -3.71 -27.84 14.59
CA THR A 210 -2.79 -27.95 15.74
C THR A 210 -3.21 -27.04 16.89
N LEU A 211 -3.74 -25.84 16.59
CA LEU A 211 -4.18 -24.88 17.60
C LEU A 211 -5.62 -25.11 18.04
N ASP A 212 -6.47 -25.50 17.11
CA ASP A 212 -7.88 -25.80 17.31
C ASP A 212 -8.22 -27.13 16.61
N PRO A 213 -8.18 -28.27 17.34
CA PRO A 213 -8.50 -29.58 16.76
C PRO A 213 -9.94 -29.69 16.25
N ALA A 214 -10.84 -28.78 16.66
CA ALA A 214 -12.21 -28.72 16.18
C ALA A 214 -12.37 -27.78 14.96
N PHE A 215 -11.28 -27.19 14.46
CA PHE A 215 -11.31 -26.34 13.28
C PHE A 215 -11.85 -27.13 12.09
N ASP A 216 -12.98 -26.67 11.55
CA ASP A 216 -13.72 -27.39 10.53
C ASP A 216 -12.83 -27.79 9.34
N GLN A 217 -13.08 -28.97 8.81
CA GLN A 217 -12.46 -29.39 7.56
C GLN A 217 -13.15 -28.70 6.37
N PRO A 218 -12.41 -28.05 5.46
CA PRO A 218 -12.98 -27.47 4.24
C PRO A 218 -13.55 -28.58 3.35
N GLN A 219 -14.61 -28.27 2.61
CA GLN A 219 -15.05 -29.14 1.51
C GLN A 219 -14.01 -29.11 0.37
N PRO A 220 -14.06 -30.07 -0.57
CA PRO A 220 -13.26 -29.99 -1.80
C PRO A 220 -13.43 -28.62 -2.47
N ASP A 221 -12.31 -28.01 -2.88
CA ASP A 221 -12.21 -26.68 -3.51
C ASP A 221 -12.51 -25.46 -2.61
N GLU A 222 -12.85 -25.65 -1.34
CA GLU A 222 -13.09 -24.53 -0.42
C GLU A 222 -11.80 -23.99 0.22
N LEU A 223 -10.71 -24.76 0.22
CA LEU A 223 -9.45 -24.35 0.85
C LEU A 223 -8.75 -23.24 0.04
N ASN A 224 -9.10 -21.99 0.33
CA ASN A 224 -8.59 -20.78 -0.32
C ASN A 224 -8.49 -19.61 0.67
N ALA A 225 -7.98 -18.46 0.22
CA ALA A 225 -7.81 -17.30 1.10
C ALA A 225 -9.11 -16.81 1.77
N ALA A 226 -10.25 -16.87 1.08
CA ALA A 226 -11.53 -16.47 1.65
C ALA A 226 -11.97 -17.39 2.79
N TYR A 227 -11.67 -18.69 2.71
CA TYR A 227 -11.95 -19.66 3.77
C TYR A 227 -11.22 -19.32 5.07
N PHE A 228 -9.95 -18.98 4.98
CA PHE A 228 -9.14 -18.60 6.14
C PHE A 228 -9.56 -17.26 6.75
N LEU A 229 -9.83 -16.25 5.91
CA LEU A 229 -10.19 -14.90 6.38
C LEU A 229 -11.51 -14.84 7.15
N GLN A 230 -12.43 -15.78 6.92
CA GLN A 230 -13.73 -15.83 7.59
C GLN A 230 -13.76 -16.77 8.81
N LYS A 231 -12.68 -17.52 9.08
CA LYS A 231 -12.60 -18.51 10.16
C LYS A 231 -11.49 -18.13 11.14
N LEU A 232 -11.91 -17.48 12.22
CA LEU A 232 -11.02 -17.03 13.28
C LEU A 232 -10.63 -18.20 14.17
N ILE A 233 -9.40 -18.16 14.67
CA ILE A 233 -8.92 -19.10 15.71
C ILE A 233 -8.80 -18.31 17.00
N ILE A 234 -9.37 -18.82 18.08
CA ILE A 234 -9.22 -18.24 19.42
C ILE A 234 -8.30 -19.16 20.21
N THR A 235 -7.25 -18.60 20.81
CA THR A 235 -6.28 -19.40 21.56
C THR A 235 -5.62 -18.59 22.67
N ASN A 236 -5.24 -19.26 23.76
CA ASN A 236 -4.45 -18.67 24.85
C ASN A 236 -2.96 -19.02 24.77
N LYS A 237 -2.51 -19.62 23.65
CA LYS A 237 -1.11 -20.03 23.49
C LYS A 237 -0.20 -18.79 23.47
N PRO A 238 1.03 -18.90 24.02
CA PRO A 238 2.02 -17.83 23.92
C PRO A 238 2.35 -17.49 22.47
N THR A 239 2.64 -16.22 22.19
CA THR A 239 2.96 -15.73 20.83
C THR A 239 4.09 -16.53 20.19
N ASP A 240 5.18 -16.80 20.90
CA ASP A 240 6.30 -17.60 20.36
C ASP A 240 5.90 -19.00 19.92
N HIS A 241 4.89 -19.58 20.56
CA HIS A 241 4.36 -20.89 20.15
C HIS A 241 3.52 -20.76 18.87
N ILE A 242 2.68 -19.72 18.79
CA ILE A 242 1.90 -19.39 17.59
C ILE A 242 2.84 -19.15 16.39
N LEU A 243 3.90 -18.37 16.58
CA LEU A 243 4.90 -18.07 15.54
C LEU A 243 5.60 -19.32 15.00
N LYS A 244 5.87 -20.31 15.86
CA LYS A 244 6.43 -21.60 15.45
C LYS A 244 5.43 -22.44 14.65
N ILE A 245 4.18 -22.52 15.11
CA ILE A 245 3.12 -23.29 14.44
C ILE A 245 2.84 -22.74 13.04
N PHE A 246 2.76 -21.42 12.91
CA PHE A 246 2.53 -20.74 11.63
C PHE A 246 3.81 -20.47 10.83
N ALA A 247 4.95 -21.06 11.22
CA ALA A 247 6.24 -20.94 10.53
C ALA A 247 6.57 -19.50 10.09
N LEU A 248 6.75 -18.63 11.09
CA LEU A 248 7.24 -17.27 10.89
C LEU A 248 8.41 -17.25 9.90
N ASP A 249 8.28 -16.43 8.85
CA ASP A 249 9.31 -16.27 7.84
C ASP A 249 10.48 -15.46 8.43
N LEU A 250 11.61 -16.13 8.66
CA LEU A 250 12.81 -15.54 9.24
C LEU A 250 13.67 -14.79 8.20
N ASP A 251 13.40 -14.95 6.91
CA ASP A 251 14.10 -14.23 5.83
C ASP A 251 13.55 -12.81 5.62
N THR A 252 12.42 -12.50 6.27
CA THR A 252 11.85 -11.15 6.32
C THR A 252 12.72 -10.15 7.07
N GLN A 253 12.54 -8.87 6.72
CA GLN A 253 13.29 -7.76 7.30
C GLN A 253 12.94 -7.57 8.79
N LEU A 254 13.98 -7.44 9.63
CA LEU A 254 13.79 -7.06 11.03
C LEU A 254 13.17 -5.66 11.18
N GLU A 255 12.30 -5.51 12.16
CA GLU A 255 11.64 -4.24 12.49
C GLU A 255 12.66 -3.11 12.76
N LYS A 256 13.75 -3.41 13.47
CA LYS A 256 14.83 -2.45 13.72
C LYS A 256 15.44 -1.90 12.42
N THR A 257 15.72 -2.76 11.45
CA THR A 257 16.24 -2.33 10.14
C THR A 257 15.22 -1.46 9.41
N ASN A 258 13.94 -1.81 9.50
CA ASN A 258 12.86 -1.01 8.92
C ASN A 258 12.75 0.37 9.58
N GLN A 259 12.94 0.44 10.89
CA GLN A 259 12.93 1.69 11.65
C GLN A 259 14.08 2.62 11.22
N GLU A 260 15.28 2.09 11.00
CA GLU A 260 16.41 2.88 10.46
C GLU A 260 16.12 3.43 9.06
N ILE A 261 15.39 2.67 8.22
CA ILE A 261 14.95 3.13 6.89
C ILE A 261 13.90 4.24 7.01
N ILE A 262 12.91 4.08 7.90
CA ILE A 262 11.88 5.09 8.16
C ILE A 262 12.54 6.38 8.67
N GLU A 263 13.48 6.29 9.61
CA GLU A 263 14.22 7.45 10.14
C GLU A 263 14.98 8.22 9.06
N ALA A 264 15.62 7.50 8.12
CA ALA A 264 16.25 8.12 6.97
C ALA A 264 15.24 8.82 6.03
N CYS A 265 13.99 8.36 6.02
CA CYS A 265 12.94 8.90 5.15
C CYS A 265 12.10 10.02 5.80
N ASN A 266 12.13 10.16 7.13
CA ASN A 266 11.31 11.14 7.87
C ASN A 266 11.37 12.57 7.33
N PRO A 267 12.53 13.14 6.95
CA PRO A 267 12.57 14.49 6.38
C PRO A 267 11.74 14.64 5.09
N TYR A 268 11.65 13.58 4.28
CA TYR A 268 10.85 13.57 3.05
C TYR A 268 9.38 13.29 3.32
N PHE A 269 9.04 12.58 4.40
CA PHE A 269 7.66 12.48 4.88
C PHE A 269 7.15 13.86 5.30
N ASP A 270 7.95 14.62 6.05
CA ASP A 270 7.61 15.98 6.47
C ASP A 270 7.45 16.92 5.27
N TYR A 271 8.35 16.83 4.28
CA TYR A 271 8.23 17.60 3.04
C TYR A 271 6.97 17.22 2.25
N TYR A 272 6.67 15.93 2.11
CA TYR A 272 5.46 15.45 1.43
C TYR A 272 4.19 16.00 2.07
N ILE A 273 4.12 15.94 3.41
CA ILE A 273 2.97 16.44 4.16
C ILE A 273 2.87 17.96 4.03
N ARG A 274 3.99 18.68 4.03
CA ARG A 274 3.98 20.13 3.79
C ARG A 274 3.34 20.45 2.44
N ILE A 275 3.69 19.73 1.37
CA ILE A 275 3.05 19.91 0.06
C ILE A 275 1.54 19.69 0.18
N LEU A 276 1.09 18.62 0.84
CA LEU A 276 -0.34 18.33 1.01
C LEU A 276 -1.09 19.39 1.83
N VAL A 277 -0.44 20.03 2.79
CA VAL A 277 -1.02 21.12 3.58
C VAL A 277 -1.11 22.42 2.78
N GLU A 278 -0.05 22.77 2.05
CA GLU A 278 0.08 24.06 1.36
C GLU A 278 -0.64 24.06 0.01
N ASP A 279 -0.44 23.01 -0.78
CA ASP A 279 -1.01 22.84 -2.13
C ASP A 279 -1.17 21.34 -2.47
N PRO A 280 -2.26 20.70 -2.00
CA PRO A 280 -2.53 19.28 -2.28
C PRO A 280 -2.75 18.96 -3.76
N LEU A 281 -2.86 19.98 -4.62
CA LEU A 281 -3.00 19.81 -6.07
C LEU A 281 -1.66 19.95 -6.82
N ASN A 282 -0.55 20.15 -6.12
CA ASN A 282 0.79 20.15 -6.70
C ASN A 282 1.26 18.71 -7.01
N PHE A 283 0.64 18.11 -8.03
CA PHE A 283 0.87 16.72 -8.40
C PHE A 283 2.32 16.42 -8.77
N GLU A 284 3.02 17.36 -9.41
CA GLU A 284 4.43 17.16 -9.80
C GLU A 284 5.35 17.03 -8.58
N GLU A 285 5.22 17.91 -7.59
CA GLU A 285 6.04 17.83 -6.36
C GLU A 285 5.63 16.63 -5.49
N ILE A 286 4.34 16.27 -5.47
CA ILE A 286 3.84 15.03 -4.83
C ILE A 286 4.53 13.80 -5.43
N LYS A 287 4.48 13.66 -6.76
CA LYS A 287 5.08 12.54 -7.50
C LYS A 287 6.58 12.44 -7.21
N LYS A 288 7.27 13.57 -7.29
CA LYS A 288 8.72 13.67 -7.08
C LYS A 288 9.13 13.34 -5.65
N THR A 289 8.35 13.76 -4.67
CA THR A 289 8.63 13.45 -3.26
C THR A 289 8.39 11.97 -2.96
N ILE A 290 7.34 11.35 -3.51
CA ILE A 290 7.11 9.91 -3.36
C ILE A 290 8.24 9.10 -4.02
N ASN A 291 8.67 9.48 -5.23
CA ASN A 291 9.82 8.86 -5.87
C ASN A 291 11.08 8.98 -5.01
N THR A 292 11.29 10.15 -4.39
CA THR A 292 12.41 10.39 -3.47
C THR A 292 12.35 9.47 -2.26
N ILE A 293 11.18 9.36 -1.61
CA ILE A 293 10.97 8.47 -0.46
C ILE A 293 11.37 7.04 -0.82
N TYR A 294 10.88 6.50 -1.93
CA TYR A 294 11.20 5.11 -2.31
C TYR A 294 12.67 4.91 -2.67
N ASN A 295 13.28 5.85 -3.40
CA ASN A 295 14.67 5.73 -3.83
C ASN A 295 15.64 5.89 -2.65
N VAL A 296 15.38 6.83 -1.73
CA VAL A 296 16.15 6.97 -0.49
C VAL A 296 15.99 5.75 0.41
N ALA A 297 14.79 5.19 0.50
CA ALA A 297 14.55 3.97 1.27
C ALA A 297 15.34 2.77 0.70
N ASP A 298 15.30 2.56 -0.63
CA ASP A 298 16.05 1.50 -1.30
C ASP A 298 17.57 1.69 -1.16
N GLU A 299 18.09 2.92 -1.25
CA GLU A 299 19.50 3.24 -1.02
C GLU A 299 19.91 2.97 0.44
N THR A 300 19.07 3.38 1.39
CA THR A 300 19.31 3.13 2.81
C THR A 300 19.35 1.63 3.09
N LYS A 301 18.40 0.84 2.56
CA LYS A 301 18.41 -0.62 2.66
C LYS A 301 19.71 -1.22 2.13
N LYS A 302 20.16 -0.82 0.94
CA LYS A 302 21.43 -1.30 0.35
C LYS A 302 22.62 -1.00 1.26
N ARG A 303 22.67 0.19 1.87
CA ARG A 303 23.74 0.56 2.82
C ARG A 303 23.70 -0.29 4.08
N LEU A 304 22.52 -0.55 4.64
CA LEU A 304 22.36 -1.39 5.84
C LEU A 304 22.76 -2.84 5.56
N ASP A 305 22.40 -3.39 4.40
CA ASP A 305 22.83 -4.73 3.97
C ASP A 305 24.36 -4.79 3.76
N GLY A 306 24.93 -3.74 3.19
CA GLY A 306 26.37 -3.60 2.99
C GLY A 306 27.16 -3.48 4.29
N ARG A 307 26.58 -2.91 5.36
CA ARG A 307 27.19 -2.90 6.71
C ARG A 307 27.26 -4.30 7.33
N SER A 308 26.37 -5.21 6.94
CA SER A 308 26.31 -6.58 7.48
C SER A 308 27.28 -7.56 6.80
N ARG A 309 27.83 -7.22 5.63
CA ARG A 309 28.82 -8.03 4.92
C ARG A 309 30.16 -7.31 4.95
N THR A 310 31.16 -7.87 5.62
CA THR A 310 32.58 -7.48 5.50
C THR A 310 32.96 -7.45 4.02
N SER A 311 32.85 -6.28 3.40
CA SER A 311 33.06 -6.08 1.98
C SER A 311 33.26 -4.59 1.74
N THR A 312 34.49 -4.27 1.34
CA THR A 312 34.91 -3.05 0.66
C THR A 312 34.09 -2.83 -0.62
N ALA A 313 32.81 -2.51 -0.49
CA ALA A 313 31.97 -2.08 -1.59
C ALA A 313 32.15 -0.58 -1.77
N LYS A 314 32.62 -0.19 -2.97
CA LYS A 314 32.81 1.18 -3.44
C LYS A 314 31.69 2.07 -2.92
N VAL A 315 32.07 3.11 -2.18
CA VAL A 315 31.20 4.22 -1.82
C VAL A 315 30.51 4.67 -3.10
N SER A 316 29.23 4.38 -3.25
CA SER A 316 28.41 5.02 -4.26
C SER A 316 28.64 6.52 -4.10
N ASN A 317 29.06 7.21 -5.16
CA ASN A 317 29.21 8.66 -5.19
C ASN A 317 27.82 9.30 -5.07
N VAL A 318 27.18 9.17 -3.91
CA VAL A 318 25.97 9.92 -3.58
C VAL A 318 26.42 11.37 -3.43
N PRO A 319 25.87 12.30 -4.23
CA PRO A 319 26.22 13.71 -4.10
C PRO A 319 25.97 14.18 -2.66
N HIS A 320 26.85 15.03 -2.15
CA HIS A 320 26.58 15.69 -0.88
C HIS A 320 25.50 16.73 -1.09
N PHE A 321 24.31 16.49 -0.54
CA PHE A 321 23.20 17.43 -0.58
C PHE A 321 23.23 18.33 0.66
N THR A 322 23.05 19.62 0.42
CA THR A 322 23.02 20.66 1.48
C THR A 322 21.60 21.00 1.90
N THR A 323 20.58 20.63 1.10
CA THR A 323 19.16 20.93 1.33
C THR A 323 18.29 19.73 0.96
N ILE A 324 17.08 19.66 1.52
CA ILE A 324 16.09 18.61 1.21
C ILE A 324 15.67 18.70 -0.26
N GLU A 325 15.50 19.92 -0.76
CA GLU A 325 15.08 20.21 -2.13
C GLU A 325 16.09 19.68 -3.15
N GLN A 326 17.39 19.76 -2.88
CA GLN A 326 18.42 19.16 -3.74
C GLN A 326 18.29 17.64 -3.78
N THR A 327 18.05 17.01 -2.63
CA THR A 327 17.85 15.56 -2.54
C THR A 327 16.59 15.12 -3.28
N ILE A 328 15.48 15.87 -3.14
CA ILE A 328 14.22 15.60 -3.84
C ILE A 328 14.37 15.78 -5.36
N ASN A 329 15.08 16.81 -5.79
CA ASN A 329 15.40 16.99 -7.20
C ASN A 329 16.22 15.82 -7.77
N PHE A 330 17.21 15.33 -7.02
CA PHE A 330 18.07 14.26 -7.49
C PHE A 330 17.35 12.90 -7.49
N TYR A 331 16.79 12.48 -6.36
CA TYR A 331 16.17 11.16 -6.23
C TYR A 331 14.77 11.09 -6.81
N GLY A 332 14.01 12.20 -6.80
CA GLY A 332 12.65 12.22 -7.33
C GLY A 332 12.58 12.02 -8.84
N LEU A 333 13.63 12.46 -9.56
CA LEU A 333 13.77 12.28 -11.01
C LEU A 333 14.38 10.92 -11.39
N GLN A 334 14.72 10.06 -10.43
CA GLN A 334 15.23 8.72 -10.73
C GLN A 334 14.10 7.70 -10.85
N PRO A 335 14.27 6.67 -11.69
CA PRO A 335 13.32 5.57 -11.75
C PRO A 335 13.24 4.85 -10.40
N VAL A 336 12.02 4.60 -9.95
CA VAL A 336 11.74 3.80 -8.77
C VAL A 336 11.57 2.34 -9.18
N ARG A 337 12.25 1.45 -8.47
CA ARG A 337 12.07 0.00 -8.61
C ARG A 337 10.64 -0.42 -8.23
N SER A 338 9.96 -1.13 -9.11
CA SER A 338 8.65 -1.73 -8.83
C SER A 338 8.76 -2.90 -7.84
N VAL A 339 7.84 -2.99 -6.89
CA VAL A 339 7.76 -4.08 -5.91
C VAL A 339 6.32 -4.60 -5.80
N SER A 340 6.14 -5.92 -5.89
CA SER A 340 4.88 -6.62 -5.65
C SER A 340 4.79 -7.08 -4.18
N LEU A 341 3.63 -6.90 -3.54
CA LEU A 341 3.49 -6.94 -2.07
C LEU A 341 2.26 -7.75 -1.58
N GLY A 342 2.15 -7.89 -0.26
CA GLY A 342 1.06 -8.56 0.45
C GLY A 342 -0.22 -7.76 0.66
N CYS A 343 -0.17 -6.43 0.49
CA CYS A 343 -1.37 -5.57 0.35
C CYS A 343 -1.63 -5.29 -1.14
N PRO A 344 -2.89 -5.10 -1.55
CA PRO A 344 -3.24 -5.08 -2.96
C PRO A 344 -2.60 -3.89 -3.67
N GLY A 345 -1.90 -4.18 -4.78
CA GLY A 345 -1.28 -3.18 -5.65
C GLY A 345 0.24 -3.16 -5.58
N GLY A 346 0.85 -2.72 -6.67
CA GLY A 346 2.29 -2.53 -6.76
C GLY A 346 2.74 -1.23 -6.09
N GLN A 347 3.95 -1.25 -5.52
CA GLN A 347 4.67 0.00 -5.22
C GLN A 347 5.62 0.31 -6.36
N LYS A 348 5.18 1.21 -7.23
CA LYS A 348 5.96 1.80 -8.34
C LYS A 348 6.08 3.31 -8.13
N GLY A 349 7.10 3.90 -8.73
CA GLY A 349 7.20 5.36 -8.81
C GLY A 349 6.36 5.91 -9.95
N PHE A 350 6.33 7.24 -10.02
CA PHE A 350 5.63 7.99 -11.05
C PHE A 350 6.56 8.40 -12.17
N SER A 351 6.01 8.52 -13.37
CA SER A 351 6.77 9.03 -14.51
C SER A 351 6.84 10.56 -14.41
N LEU A 352 8.06 11.08 -14.40
CA LEU A 352 8.31 12.52 -14.49
C LEU A 352 8.95 12.81 -15.84
N ASN A 353 8.91 14.08 -16.27
CA ASN A 353 9.67 14.54 -17.44
C ASN A 353 11.18 14.41 -17.15
N GLN A 354 11.71 13.21 -17.40
CA GLN A 354 13.10 12.87 -17.13
C GLN A 354 13.96 13.10 -18.39
N PRO A 355 15.25 13.48 -18.22
CA PRO A 355 16.22 13.42 -19.29
C PRO A 355 16.21 12.03 -19.96
N SER A 356 16.40 12.00 -21.29
CA SER A 356 16.29 10.79 -22.12
C SER A 356 17.14 9.61 -21.62
N PHE A 357 18.29 9.87 -21.00
CA PHE A 357 19.12 8.84 -20.38
C PHE A 357 18.44 8.13 -19.19
N LEU A 358 17.81 8.88 -18.28
CA LEU A 358 17.12 8.29 -17.12
C LEU A 358 15.84 7.55 -17.54
N ARG A 359 15.18 8.04 -18.59
CA ARG A 359 14.04 7.35 -19.23
C ARG A 359 14.46 5.99 -19.80
N ASN A 360 15.63 5.88 -20.44
CA ASN A 360 16.11 4.59 -20.93
C ASN A 360 16.50 3.64 -19.78
N LEU A 361 17.05 4.18 -18.69
CA LEU A 361 17.35 3.40 -17.49
C LEU A 361 16.07 2.88 -16.82
N SER A 362 14.99 3.67 -16.76
CA SER A 362 13.69 3.25 -16.23
C SER A 362 13.12 2.05 -16.98
N PHE A 363 13.24 2.03 -18.32
CA PHE A 363 12.84 0.87 -19.14
C PHE A 363 13.70 -0.38 -18.86
N SER A 364 15.00 -0.21 -18.63
CA SER A 364 15.89 -1.35 -18.31
C SER A 364 15.71 -1.90 -16.89
N MET A 365 15.19 -1.09 -15.96
CA MET A 365 14.90 -1.47 -14.58
C MET A 365 13.45 -1.94 -14.36
N ARG A 366 12.61 -1.94 -15.41
CA ARG A 366 11.36 -2.71 -15.45
C ARG A 366 11.72 -4.20 -15.44
N ALA A 367 12.06 -4.72 -14.26
CA ALA A 367 12.08 -6.15 -14.05
C ALA A 367 10.65 -6.63 -14.23
N SER A 368 10.43 -7.49 -15.23
CA SER A 368 9.16 -8.11 -15.60
C SER A 368 8.47 -8.66 -14.35
N SER A 369 7.66 -7.82 -13.71
CA SER A 369 6.89 -8.14 -12.53
C SER A 369 5.49 -8.51 -12.98
N VAL A 370 4.79 -9.35 -12.21
CA VAL A 370 3.36 -9.64 -12.43
C VAL A 370 2.53 -8.34 -12.51
N ILE A 371 3.01 -7.24 -11.90
CA ILE A 371 2.41 -5.89 -12.02
C ILE A 371 2.45 -5.34 -13.46
N ASP A 372 3.44 -5.70 -14.27
CA ASP A 372 3.56 -5.27 -15.66
C ASP A 372 2.63 -6.07 -16.60
N PHE A 373 2.12 -7.22 -16.14
CA PHE A 373 1.22 -8.11 -16.91
C PHE A 373 -0.22 -8.13 -16.40
N ALA A 374 -0.45 -7.59 -15.20
CA ALA A 374 -1.78 -7.41 -14.68
C ALA A 374 -2.39 -6.17 -15.36
N PRO A 375 -3.66 -6.20 -15.80
CA PRO A 375 -4.29 -5.16 -16.63
C PRO A 375 -4.64 -3.90 -15.80
N PHE A 376 -3.68 -3.44 -14.99
CA PHE A 376 -3.86 -2.40 -13.99
C PHE A 376 -2.99 -1.19 -14.38
N ALA A 377 -3.59 -0.34 -15.21
CA ALA A 377 -3.11 1.00 -15.55
C ALA A 377 -1.71 1.08 -16.20
N LEU A 378 -1.51 0.23 -17.21
CA LEU A 378 -0.70 0.58 -18.38
C LEU A 378 -1.50 0.13 -19.61
N GLU A 379 -2.38 0.99 -20.12
CA GLU A 379 -2.27 1.19 -21.56
C GLU A 379 -0.89 1.83 -21.72
N ASP A 380 0.14 0.97 -21.91
CA ASP A 380 1.26 1.43 -22.72
C ASP A 380 0.60 2.09 -23.95
N GLU A 381 1.08 3.25 -24.37
CA GLU A 381 0.83 3.70 -25.73
C GLU A 381 1.43 2.62 -26.63
N ASP A 382 0.67 1.56 -26.85
CA ASP A 382 1.01 0.46 -27.71
C ASP A 382 0.86 1.06 -29.09
N LYS A 383 1.99 1.52 -29.65
CA LYS A 383 2.10 2.04 -31.01
C LYS A 383 1.99 0.92 -32.04
N SER A 384 1.21 -0.11 -31.74
CA SER A 384 0.78 -1.17 -32.63
C SER A 384 -0.22 -0.66 -33.68
N ASP A 385 -0.01 0.56 -34.17
CA ASP A 385 -0.58 1.04 -35.42
C ASP A 385 0.01 0.17 -36.53
N PHE A 386 -0.80 -0.63 -37.19
CA PHE A 386 -0.35 -1.46 -38.30
C PHE A 386 -0.99 -0.98 -39.61
N GLN A 387 -0.21 -1.03 -40.68
CA GLN A 387 -0.74 -0.77 -42.01
C GLN A 387 -1.63 -1.93 -42.44
N CYS A 388 -2.82 -1.62 -42.95
CA CYS A 388 -3.74 -2.63 -43.45
C CYS A 388 -3.07 -3.42 -44.60
N PRO A 389 -2.99 -4.76 -44.52
CA PRO A 389 -2.34 -5.57 -45.54
C PRO A 389 -3.21 -5.78 -46.80
N GLY A 390 -4.42 -5.23 -46.83
CA GLY A 390 -5.37 -5.43 -47.91
C GLY A 390 -5.05 -4.64 -49.18
N THR A 391 -5.82 -4.91 -50.23
CA THR A 391 -5.72 -4.24 -51.54
C THR A 391 -7.05 -3.54 -51.84
N LYS A 392 -7.00 -2.32 -52.38
CA LYS A 392 -8.19 -1.58 -52.84
C LYS A 392 -8.81 -2.27 -54.07
N LYS A 393 -10.05 -1.90 -54.40
CA LYS A 393 -10.78 -2.47 -55.56
C LYS A 393 -10.09 -2.24 -56.91
N ASP A 394 -9.21 -1.24 -56.98
CA ASP A 394 -8.41 -0.92 -58.17
C ASP A 394 -7.09 -1.72 -58.26
N GLY A 395 -6.83 -2.62 -57.32
CA GLY A 395 -5.62 -3.44 -57.28
C GLY A 395 -4.42 -2.77 -56.60
N SER A 396 -4.55 -1.53 -56.12
CA SER A 396 -3.47 -0.84 -55.38
C SER A 396 -3.42 -1.24 -53.89
N PRO A 397 -2.23 -1.28 -53.27
CA PRO A 397 -2.10 -1.63 -51.85
C PRO A 397 -2.80 -0.61 -50.95
N CYS A 398 -3.41 -1.09 -49.87
CA CYS A 398 -4.07 -0.24 -48.89
C CYS A 398 -3.03 0.52 -48.05
N THR A 399 -3.19 1.83 -47.94
CA THR A 399 -2.31 2.70 -47.13
C THR A 399 -2.94 3.08 -45.79
N TYR A 400 -4.12 2.56 -45.49
CA TYR A 400 -4.83 2.85 -44.26
C TYR A 400 -4.07 2.26 -43.06
N ILE A 401 -3.81 3.09 -42.06
CA ILE A 401 -3.19 2.68 -40.80
C ILE A 401 -4.31 2.38 -39.80
N VAL A 402 -4.43 1.11 -39.41
CA VAL A 402 -5.37 0.69 -38.37
C VAL A 402 -4.75 1.04 -37.03
N ARG A 403 -5.35 2.02 -36.34
CA ARG A 403 -4.92 2.41 -35.01
C ARG A 403 -5.44 1.43 -33.96
N TYR A 404 -4.55 0.97 -33.09
CA TYR A 404 -4.92 0.11 -31.96
C TYR A 404 -5.94 0.82 -31.06
N GLY A 405 -6.94 0.10 -30.56
CA GLY A 405 -8.01 0.67 -29.72
C GLY A 405 -9.07 1.51 -30.45
N SER A 406 -8.97 1.70 -31.78
CA SER A 406 -9.93 2.52 -32.54
C SER A 406 -11.33 1.91 -32.72
N GLY A 407 -11.54 0.66 -32.27
CA GLY A 407 -12.82 -0.07 -32.44
C GLY A 407 -13.17 -0.44 -33.88
N ILE A 408 -12.25 -0.19 -34.83
CA ILE A 408 -12.43 -0.48 -36.25
C ILE A 408 -12.34 -2.00 -36.48
N ARG A 409 -13.45 -2.60 -36.90
CA ARG A 409 -13.54 -4.05 -37.22
C ARG A 409 -13.20 -4.37 -38.68
N LYS A 410 -13.35 -3.39 -39.58
CA LYS A 410 -13.04 -3.51 -41.01
C LYS A 410 -12.31 -2.27 -41.49
N CYS A 411 -11.27 -2.44 -42.29
CA CYS A 411 -10.55 -1.33 -42.88
C CYS A 411 -11.51 -0.45 -43.71
N PRO A 412 -11.60 0.87 -43.46
CA PRO A 412 -12.50 1.76 -44.19
C PRO A 412 -12.17 1.87 -45.68
N GLU A 413 -10.92 1.63 -46.07
CA GLU A 413 -10.48 1.80 -47.46
C GLU A 413 -10.62 0.53 -48.31
N CYS A 414 -10.31 -0.65 -47.77
CA CYS A 414 -10.35 -1.90 -48.53
C CYS A 414 -11.39 -2.92 -48.04
N GLY A 415 -12.02 -2.69 -46.88
CA GLY A 415 -13.07 -3.54 -46.33
C GLY A 415 -12.57 -4.85 -45.70
N MET A 416 -11.26 -5.09 -45.65
CA MET A 416 -10.65 -6.27 -45.03
C MET A 416 -10.81 -6.23 -43.50
N ASP A 417 -10.99 -7.40 -42.88
CA ASP A 417 -11.11 -7.52 -41.43
C ASP A 417 -9.81 -7.10 -40.73
N ALA A 418 -9.94 -6.27 -39.70
CA ALA A 418 -8.80 -5.75 -38.94
C ALA A 418 -8.44 -6.72 -37.81
N THR A 419 -7.76 -7.81 -38.14
CA THR A 419 -7.26 -8.79 -37.17
C THR A 419 -5.75 -8.66 -36.97
N CYS A 420 -5.29 -8.59 -35.72
CA CYS A 420 -3.87 -8.77 -35.40
C CYS A 420 -3.50 -10.23 -35.71
N GLY A 421 -2.49 -10.44 -36.56
CA GLY A 421 -1.96 -11.77 -36.89
C GLY A 421 -1.00 -12.28 -35.84
#